data_AF-A0A0R2JE78-F1
#
_entry.id   AF-A0A0R2JE78-F1
#
_cell.length_a   1.000
_cell.length_b   1.000
_cell.length_c   1.000
_cell.angle_alpha   90.00
_cell.angle_beta   90.00
_cell.angle_gamma   90.00
#
_symmetry.space_group_name_H-M   'P 1'
#
loop_
_entity.id
_entity.type
_entity.pdbx_description
1 polymer ?
#
loop_
_entity_poly.entity_id
_entity_poly.type
_entity_poly.pdbx_seq_one_letter_code
_entity_poly.pdbx_strand_id
1 'polypeptide(L)' 'MNFLDNLTTKGYKNELHLKKAIEDNWFFDWPVIMGIASREEVNAASLKELQYLNGLADKKQEMTMMPFMGKGG' A
#
# COMPACT_ATOMS: atom_id res chain seq x y z
N MET A 1 24.87 -17.69 -0.04
CA MET A 1 23.95 -16.66 0.48
C MET A 1 23.18 -16.11 -0.71
N ASN A 2 21.84 -16.20 -0.68
CA ASN A 2 21.00 -15.74 -1.79
C ASN A 2 20.91 -14.21 -1.80
N PHE A 3 21.02 -13.61 -2.98
CA PHE A 3 20.86 -12.16 -3.19
C PHE A 3 19.48 -11.65 -2.72
N LEU A 4 18.45 -12.50 -2.83
CA LEU A 4 17.10 -12.20 -2.37
C LEU A 4 17.01 -12.05 -0.85
N ASP A 5 17.84 -12.76 -0.07
CA ASP A 5 17.91 -12.59 1.39
C ASP A 5 18.48 -11.22 1.75
N ASN A 6 19.18 -10.52 0.84
CA ASN A 6 19.69 -9.16 1.05
C ASN A 6 18.67 -8.06 0.72
N LEU A 7 17.52 -8.41 0.12
CA LEU A 7 16.45 -7.45 -0.21
C LEU A 7 15.34 -7.43 0.84
N THR A 8 15.38 -8.32 1.83
CA THR A 8 14.47 -8.33 2.97
C THR A 8 15.05 -7.48 4.12
N THR A 9 14.51 -7.60 5.34
CA THR A 9 14.76 -6.80 6.57
C THR A 9 16.19 -6.33 6.88
N LYS A 10 17.23 -6.78 6.17
CA LYS A 10 18.64 -6.43 6.33
C LYS A 10 18.95 -4.92 6.23
N GLY A 11 18.09 -4.12 5.60
CA GLY A 11 18.19 -2.65 5.62
C GLY A 11 17.70 -1.98 6.92
N TYR A 12 16.97 -2.71 7.76
CA TYR A 12 16.37 -2.21 9.00
C TYR A 12 16.98 -2.92 10.21
N LYS A 13 17.10 -2.20 11.33
CA LYS A 13 17.72 -2.73 12.56
C LYS A 13 17.00 -3.97 13.11
N ASN A 14 15.68 -4.05 12.91
CA ASN A 14 14.84 -5.20 13.25
C ASN A 14 13.46 -5.06 12.56
N GLU A 15 12.60 -6.08 12.74
CA GLU A 15 11.24 -6.12 12.17
C GLU A 15 10.35 -4.95 12.64
N LEU A 16 10.49 -4.49 13.88
CA LEU A 16 9.72 -3.36 14.40
C LEU A 16 10.02 -2.07 13.62
N HIS A 17 11.29 -1.82 13.29
CA HIS A 17 11.67 -0.65 12.49
C HIS A 17 11.16 -0.76 11.05
N LEU A 18 11.11 -1.97 10.48
CA LEU A 18 10.50 -2.18 9.16
C LEU A 18 8.99 -1.91 9.21
N LYS A 19 8.27 -2.44 10.20
CA LYS A 19 6.82 -2.20 10.36
C LYS A 19 6.51 -0.72 10.46
N LYS A 20 7.25 -0.01 11.30
CA LYS A 20 7.11 1.44 11.44
C LYS A 20 7.35 2.17 10.11
N ALA A 21 8.38 1.78 9.35
CA ALA A 21 8.64 2.40 8.06
C ALA A 21 7.53 2.12 7.04
N ILE A 22 6.93 0.93 7.05
CA ILE A 22 5.76 0.61 6.22
C ILE A 22 4.56 1.50 6.63
N GLU A 23 4.28 1.60 7.93
CA GLU A 23 3.18 2.42 8.45
C GLU A 23 3.36 3.91 8.10
N ASP A 24 4.57 4.44 8.31
CA ASP A 24 4.88 5.85 8.04
C ASP A 24 4.77 6.20 6.53
N ASN A 25 4.96 5.23 5.62
CA ASN A 25 4.85 5.43 4.17
C ASN A 25 3.54 4.95 3.56
N TRP A 26 2.67 4.32 4.35
CA TRP A 26 1.46 3.66 3.85
C TRP A 26 0.57 4.60 3.04
N PHE A 27 0.47 5.86 3.45
CA PHE A 27 -0.32 6.88 2.78
C PHE A 27 0.14 7.18 1.33
N PHE A 28 1.41 6.95 1.01
CA PHE A 28 1.96 7.11 -0.34
C PHE A 28 1.93 5.80 -1.10
N ASP A 29 2.17 4.69 -0.41
CA ASP A 29 2.30 3.38 -1.05
C ASP A 29 0.94 2.75 -1.38
N TRP A 30 -0.07 2.99 -0.55
CA TRP A 30 -1.40 2.38 -0.69
C TRP A 30 -2.07 2.59 -2.05
N PRO A 31 -2.19 3.83 -2.57
CA PRO A 31 -2.79 4.05 -3.90
C PRO A 31 -1.97 3.40 -5.03
N VAL A 32 -0.65 3.24 -4.87
CA VAL A 32 0.20 2.55 -5.84
C VAL A 32 -0.01 1.03 -5.79
N ILE A 33 0.01 0.46 -4.58
CA ILE A 33 -0.21 -0.98 -4.34
C ILE A 33 -1.58 -1.40 -4.88
N MET A 34 -2.61 -0.57 -4.69
CA MET A 34 -3.96 -0.84 -5.19
C MET A 34 -4.12 -0.55 -6.68
N GLY A 35 -3.07 -0.07 -7.36
CA GLY A 35 -3.10 0.27 -8.79
C GLY A 35 -4.10 1.38 -9.11
N ILE A 36 -4.24 2.36 -8.21
CA ILE A 36 -5.05 3.57 -8.41
C ILE A 36 -4.22 4.69 -9.01
N ALA A 37 -2.93 4.78 -8.66
CA ALA A 37 -2.00 5.77 -9.17
C ALA A 37 -0.59 5.19 -9.35
N SER A 38 0.21 5.81 -10.21
CA SER A 38 1.64 5.58 -10.33
C SER A 38 2.43 6.25 -9.20
N ARG A 39 3.71 5.89 -9.07
CA ARG A 39 4.60 6.52 -8.08
C ARG A 39 4.83 7.99 -8.40
N GLU A 40 4.95 8.31 -9.68
CA GLU A 40 5.15 9.66 -10.19
C GLU A 40 3.96 10.58 -9.85
N GLU A 41 2.74 10.08 -10.04
CA GLU A 41 1.51 10.80 -9.69
C GLU A 41 1.41 11.06 -8.18
N VAL A 42 1.71 10.05 -7.35
CA VAL A 42 1.71 10.21 -5.89
C VAL A 42 2.76 11.22 -5.42
N ASN A 43 3.95 11.20 -6.00
CA ASN A 43 5.03 12.12 -5.63
C ASN A 43 4.73 13.58 -6.02
N ALA A 44 3.94 13.80 -7.07
CA ALA A 44 3.54 15.12 -7.54
C ALA A 44 2.23 15.64 -6.90
N ALA A 45 1.46 14.76 -6.26
CA ALA A 45 0.15 15.09 -5.71
C ALA A 45 0.22 16.02 -4.49
N SER A 46 -0.71 16.96 -4.43
CA SER A 46 -0.99 17.72 -3.22
C SER A 46 -1.56 16.82 -2.11
N LEU A 47 -1.54 17.30 -0.86
CA LEU A 47 -2.12 16.57 0.27
C LEU A 47 -3.59 16.18 0.02
N LYS A 48 -4.38 17.08 -0.56
CA LYS A 48 -5.80 16.84 -0.86
C LYS A 48 -5.98 15.74 -1.91
N GLU A 49 -5.14 15.76 -2.95
CA GLU A 49 -5.17 14.73 -4.00
C GLU A 49 -4.74 13.37 -3.46
N LEU A 50 -3.72 13.32 -2.59
CA LEU A 50 -3.33 12.08 -1.92
C LEU A 50 -4.45 11.51 -1.05
N GLN A 51 -5.17 12.35 -0.29
CA GLN A 51 -6.33 11.90 0.49
C GLN A 51 -7.42 11.30 -0.40
N TYR A 52 -7.66 11.92 -1.56
CA TYR A 52 -8.61 11.41 -2.53
C TYR A 52 -8.18 10.05 -3.12
N LEU A 53 -6.91 9.92 -3.53
CA LEU A 53 -6.36 8.67 -4.07
C LEU A 53 -6.41 7.53 -3.06
N ASN A 54 -6.11 7.80 -1.78
CA ASN A 54 -6.26 6.83 -0.71
C ASN A 54 -7.72 6.40 -0.53
N GLY A 55 -8.66 7.34 -0.53
CA GLY A 55 -10.09 7.00 -0.45
C GLY A 55 -10.60 6.16 -1.65
N LEU A 56 -10.03 6.35 -2.84
CA LEU A 56 -10.31 5.48 -3.99
C LEU A 56 -9.74 4.07 -3.81
N ALA A 57 -8.54 3.96 -3.27
CA ALA A 57 -7.90 2.68 -2.97
C ALA A 57 -8.70 1.89 -1.93
N ASP A 58 -9.18 2.54 -0.86
CA ASP A 58 -10.05 1.93 0.15
C ASP A 58 -11.36 1.41 -0.47
N LYS A 59 -12.03 2.23 -1.28
CA LYS A 59 -13.26 1.81 -2.00
C LYS A 59 -13.02 0.61 -2.91
N LYS A 60 -11.90 0.58 -3.63
CA LYS A 60 -11.53 -0.56 -4.46
C LYS A 60 -11.35 -1.82 -3.61
N GLN A 61 -10.66 -1.71 -2.47
CA GLN A 61 -10.49 -2.81 -1.54
C GLN A 61 -11.85 -3.36 -1.08
N GLU A 62 -12.75 -2.48 -0.61
CA GLU A 62 -14.11 -2.85 -0.19
C GLU A 62 -14.85 -3.62 -1.31
N MET A 63 -14.87 -3.07 -2.53
CA MET A 63 -15.53 -3.71 -3.67
C MET A 63 -14.91 -5.07 -4.04
N THR A 64 -13.59 -5.22 -3.91
CA THR A 64 -12.90 -6.50 -4.16
C THR A 64 -13.07 -7.52 -3.05
N MET A 65 -13.42 -7.09 -1.84
CA MET A 65 -13.73 -7.97 -0.70
C MET A 65 -15.21 -8.39 -0.64
N MET A 66 -16.11 -7.62 -1.27
CA MET A 66 -17.53 -7.93 -1.40
C MET A 66 -17.94 -9.20 -2.21
N PRO A 67 -17.13 -9.83 -3.09
CA PRO A 67 -17.57 -10.99 -3.87
C PRO A 67 -17.85 -12.27 -3.06
N PHE A 68 -17.39 -12.37 -1.81
CA PHE A 68 -17.49 -13.60 -1.02
C PHE A 68 -18.66 -13.64 -0.01
N MET A 69 -19.48 -12.59 0.06
CA MET A 69 -20.67 -12.56 0.94
C MET A 69 -22.01 -12.78 0.20
N GLY A 70 -21.98 -13.36 -1.00
CA GLY A 70 -23.19 -13.61 -1.79
C GLY A 70 -23.17 -14.96 -2.50
N LYS A 71 -24.04 -15.86 -2.04
CA LYS A 71 -24.38 -17.21 -2.56
C LYS A 71 -23.52 -18.39 -2.05
N GLY A 72 -23.68 -18.71 -0.77
CA GLY A 72 -23.93 -20.09 -0.38
C GLY A 72 -25.43 -20.36 -0.52
N GLY A 73 -25.84 -20.87 -1.68
CA GLY A 73 -27.15 -21.48 -1.88
C GLY A 73 -27.12 -22.96 -1.55
#